data_AF-A0A0A8JEC5-F1
#
_entry.id   AF-A0A0A8JEC5-F1
#
_cell.length_a   1.000
_cell.length_b   1.000
_cell.length_c   1.000
_cell.angle_alpha   90.00
_cell.angle_beta   90.00
_cell.angle_gamma   90.00
#
_symmetry.space_group_name_H-M   'P 1'
#
loop_
_entity.id
_entity.type
_entity.pdbx_description
1 polymer ?
#
loop_
_entity_poly.entity_id
_entity_poly.type
_entity_poly.pdbx_seq_one_letter_code
_entity_poly.pdbx_strand_id
1 'polypeptide(L)'
;MKNKGFHFLLAAILLTGCSMQQSGPTYDELKKMTTDALQTEDGKKAIRQMLADPEFRELLILEQTEVKKSIEDALLSEKGEEFWKKKFEDPKFMETIAKSMKDQQQDVMKALMNDSSFQKEMEEFFGQPDMQKQMETIMQSGNMKKEMEKMVQETISSPLLQAKWQELIMKAGEAKGGQSGGKGGGGQEEESGGSGGGGGQ
;
A
#
# COMPACT_ATOMS: atom_id res chain seq x y z
N MET A 1 -100.16 -36.20 -42.19
CA MET A 1 -99.90 -34.89 -41.52
C MET A 1 -99.54 -35.11 -40.04
N LYS A 2 -98.43 -35.78 -39.71
CA LYS A 2 -98.08 -36.10 -38.31
C LYS A 2 -96.63 -35.82 -37.86
N ASN A 3 -95.75 -35.29 -38.73
CA ASN A 3 -94.34 -35.03 -38.38
C ASN A 3 -93.94 -33.55 -38.29
N LYS A 4 -94.86 -32.60 -38.53
CA LYS A 4 -94.52 -31.16 -38.47
C LYS A 4 -94.39 -30.61 -37.03
N GLY A 5 -95.12 -31.20 -36.07
CA GLY A 5 -95.04 -30.80 -34.65
C GLY A 5 -93.73 -31.23 -33.97
N PHE A 6 -93.18 -32.38 -34.34
CA PHE A 6 -91.93 -32.90 -33.76
C PHE A 6 -90.71 -32.07 -34.18
N HIS A 7 -90.67 -31.59 -35.43
CA HIS A 7 -89.61 -30.69 -35.89
C HIS A 7 -89.70 -29.29 -35.26
N PHE A 8 -90.90 -28.82 -34.93
CA PHE A 8 -91.08 -27.55 -34.22
C PHE A 8 -90.67 -27.65 -32.74
N LEU A 9 -90.92 -28.80 -32.10
CA LEU A 9 -90.50 -29.09 -30.73
C LEU A 9 -88.97 -29.26 -30.60
N LEU A 10 -88.33 -29.89 -31.61
CA LEU A 10 -86.87 -30.07 -31.63
C LEU A 10 -86.12 -28.75 -31.93
N ALA A 11 -86.69 -27.87 -32.76
CA ALA A 11 -86.15 -26.54 -33.03
C ALA A 11 -86.28 -25.58 -31.83
N ALA A 12 -87.31 -25.76 -30.99
CA ALA A 12 -87.51 -24.96 -29.77
C ALA A 12 -86.49 -25.30 -28.66
N ILE A 13 -85.99 -26.54 -28.59
CA ILE A 13 -84.98 -26.98 -27.62
C ILE A 13 -83.56 -26.49 -27.99
N LEU A 14 -83.29 -26.23 -29.26
CA LEU A 14 -82.00 -25.69 -29.72
C LEU A 14 -81.88 -24.17 -29.52
N LEU A 15 -82.98 -23.47 -29.26
CA LEU A 15 -83.00 -22.01 -28.98
C LEU A 15 -82.97 -21.68 -27.47
N THR A 16 -83.06 -22.67 -26.58
CA THR A 16 -82.76 -22.48 -25.14
C THR A 16 -81.26 -22.51 -24.83
N GLY A 17 -80.40 -22.58 -25.84
CA GLY A 17 -78.98 -22.23 -25.72
C GLY A 17 -78.81 -20.71 -25.68
N CYS A 18 -79.31 -20.06 -24.63
CA CYS A 18 -79.08 -18.64 -24.42
C CYS A 18 -78.44 -18.39 -23.06
N SER A 19 -77.32 -17.68 -23.11
CA SER A 19 -76.79 -16.81 -22.06
C SER A 19 -76.46 -17.47 -20.71
N MET A 20 -75.39 -18.26 -20.67
CA MET A 20 -74.45 -18.09 -19.57
C MET A 20 -73.37 -17.12 -20.06
N GLN A 21 -73.77 -15.85 -20.21
CA GLN A 21 -72.82 -14.74 -20.15
C GLN A 21 -72.34 -14.76 -18.70
N GLN A 22 -71.38 -15.63 -18.42
CA GLN A 22 -70.64 -15.59 -17.17
C GLN A 22 -69.86 -14.30 -17.26
N SER A 23 -70.46 -13.21 -16.75
CA SER A 23 -69.76 -11.97 -16.50
C SER A 23 -68.52 -12.37 -15.72
N GLY A 24 -67.36 -12.34 -16.39
CA GLY A 24 -66.09 -12.55 -15.73
C GLY A 24 -66.01 -11.61 -14.54
N PRO A 25 -65.27 -11.98 -13.49
CA PRO A 25 -65.12 -11.13 -12.32
C PRO A 25 -64.79 -9.71 -12.78
N THR A 26 -65.45 -8.72 -12.18
CA THR A 26 -65.14 -7.32 -12.45
C THR A 26 -63.66 -7.07 -12.16
N TYR A 27 -63.05 -6.07 -12.79
CA TYR A 27 -61.63 -5.77 -12.57
C TYR A 27 -61.29 -5.61 -11.06
N ASP A 28 -62.20 -5.02 -10.29
CA ASP A 28 -62.04 -4.84 -8.84
C ASP A 28 -62.12 -6.17 -8.08
N GLU A 29 -63.01 -7.08 -8.48
CA GLU A 29 -63.08 -8.43 -7.91
C GLU A 29 -61.87 -9.26 -8.29
N LEU A 30 -61.40 -9.19 -9.54
CA LEU A 30 -60.20 -9.89 -9.99
C LEU A 30 -58.95 -9.36 -9.28
N LYS A 31 -58.84 -8.04 -9.11
CA LYS A 31 -57.75 -7.41 -8.34
C LYS A 31 -57.77 -7.87 -6.89
N LYS A 32 -58.96 -7.90 -6.27
CA LYS A 32 -59.11 -8.36 -4.88
C LYS A 32 -58.75 -9.84 -4.76
N MET A 33 -59.30 -10.70 -5.60
CA MET A 33 -58.96 -12.14 -5.62
C MET A 33 -57.47 -12.38 -5.84
N THR A 34 -56.83 -11.62 -6.74
CA THR A 34 -55.39 -11.74 -6.99
C THR A 34 -54.56 -11.25 -5.79
N THR A 35 -54.96 -10.14 -5.16
CA THR A 35 -54.30 -9.62 -3.96
C THR A 35 -54.43 -10.60 -2.80
N ASP A 36 -55.63 -11.13 -2.58
CA ASP A 36 -55.91 -12.11 -1.54
C ASP A 36 -55.11 -13.40 -1.78
N ALA A 37 -55.05 -13.89 -3.03
CA ALA A 37 -54.24 -15.04 -3.42
C ALA A 37 -52.75 -14.84 -3.10
N LEU A 38 -52.18 -13.66 -3.40
CA LEU A 38 -50.79 -13.33 -3.08
C LEU A 38 -50.54 -13.23 -1.57
N GLN A 39 -51.54 -12.78 -0.79
CA GLN A 39 -51.45 -12.64 0.66
C GLN A 39 -51.68 -13.96 1.41
N THR A 40 -52.26 -14.98 0.76
CA THR A 40 -52.40 -16.31 1.36
C THR A 40 -51.06 -16.96 1.69
N GLU A 41 -51.07 -17.94 2.59
CA GLU A 41 -49.86 -18.71 2.92
C GLU A 41 -49.29 -19.46 1.71
N ASP A 42 -50.14 -19.93 0.80
CA ASP A 42 -49.70 -20.56 -0.44
C ASP A 42 -49.04 -19.55 -1.39
N GLY A 43 -49.59 -18.34 -1.51
CA GLY A 43 -48.98 -17.23 -2.25
C GLY A 43 -47.62 -16.83 -1.70
N LYS A 44 -47.51 -16.64 -0.37
CA LYS A 44 -46.22 -16.39 0.29
C LYS A 44 -45.24 -17.55 0.11
N LYS A 45 -45.71 -18.81 0.14
CA LYS A 45 -44.89 -20.00 -0.06
C LYS A 45 -44.36 -20.07 -1.49
N ALA A 46 -45.19 -19.77 -2.49
CA ALA A 46 -44.77 -19.71 -3.88
C ALA A 46 -43.70 -18.63 -4.10
N ILE A 47 -43.88 -17.43 -3.52
CA ILE A 47 -42.86 -16.37 -3.56
C ILE A 47 -41.56 -16.82 -2.89
N ARG A 48 -41.63 -17.48 -1.72
CA ARG A 48 -40.45 -18.02 -1.03
C ARG A 48 -39.74 -19.11 -1.84
N GLN A 49 -40.49 -19.96 -2.55
CA GLN A 49 -39.91 -20.98 -3.43
C GLN A 49 -39.22 -20.34 -4.63
N MET A 50 -39.81 -19.31 -5.22
CA MET A 50 -39.20 -18.55 -6.31
C MET A 50 -37.93 -17.81 -5.84
N LEU A 51 -37.94 -17.22 -4.64
CA LEU A 51 -36.74 -16.67 -4.00
C LEU A 51 -35.71 -17.73 -3.56
N ALA A 52 -36.08 -19.01 -3.51
CA ALA A 52 -35.12 -20.08 -3.28
C ALA A 52 -34.39 -20.47 -4.57
N ASP A 53 -34.89 -20.08 -5.74
CA ASP A 53 -34.22 -20.25 -7.01
C ASP A 53 -33.00 -19.29 -7.12
N PRO A 54 -31.78 -19.80 -7.36
CA PRO A 54 -30.60 -18.97 -7.55
C PRO A 54 -30.69 -17.99 -8.73
N GLU A 55 -31.27 -18.41 -9.87
CA GLU A 55 -31.36 -17.56 -11.07
C GLU A 55 -32.30 -16.38 -10.83
N PHE A 56 -33.41 -16.63 -10.13
CA PHE A 56 -34.36 -15.58 -9.76
C PHE A 56 -33.79 -14.61 -8.71
N ARG A 57 -32.97 -15.11 -7.78
CA ARG A 57 -32.29 -14.29 -6.78
C ARG A 57 -31.28 -13.33 -7.40
N GLU A 58 -30.50 -13.80 -8.35
CA GLU A 58 -29.45 -12.99 -9.01
C GLU A 58 -30.06 -11.79 -9.75
N LEU A 59 -31.17 -12.01 -10.45
CA LEU A 59 -31.95 -10.96 -11.13
C LEU A 59 -32.49 -9.89 -10.15
N LEU A 60 -32.85 -10.26 -8.92
CA LEU A 60 -33.41 -9.32 -7.94
C LEU A 60 -32.37 -8.58 -7.09
N ILE A 61 -31.21 -9.18 -6.82
CA ILE A 61 -30.24 -8.69 -5.84
C ILE A 61 -29.29 -7.66 -6.44
N LEU A 62 -28.93 -7.78 -7.73
CA LEU A 62 -27.92 -6.92 -8.35
C LEU A 62 -28.51 -5.69 -9.05
N GLU A 63 -29.76 -5.75 -9.51
CA GLU A 63 -30.37 -4.65 -10.28
C GLU A 63 -31.01 -3.55 -9.43
N GLN A 64 -31.08 -3.73 -8.10
CA GLN A 64 -31.78 -2.78 -7.24
C GLN A 64 -30.85 -1.69 -6.71
N THR A 65 -31.14 -0.44 -7.09
CA THR A 65 -30.49 0.77 -6.58
C THR A 65 -30.45 0.80 -5.05
N GLU A 66 -31.48 0.25 -4.39
CA GLU A 66 -31.55 0.15 -2.93
C GLU A 66 -30.46 -0.76 -2.33
N VAL A 67 -30.11 -1.86 -3.00
CA VAL A 67 -29.03 -2.77 -2.55
C VAL A 67 -27.69 -2.08 -2.69
N LYS A 68 -27.43 -1.44 -3.84
CA LYS A 68 -26.22 -0.65 -4.05
C LYS A 68 -26.07 0.44 -3.00
N LYS A 69 -27.13 1.23 -2.80
CA LYS A 69 -27.16 2.31 -1.80
C LYS A 69 -26.92 1.78 -0.39
N SER A 70 -27.54 0.66 -0.03
CA SER A 70 -27.33 0.04 1.29
C SER A 70 -25.89 -0.42 1.50
N ILE A 71 -25.24 -0.94 0.46
CA ILE A 71 -23.81 -1.32 0.52
C ILE A 71 -22.93 -0.08 0.64
N GLU A 72 -23.19 0.96 -0.16
CA GLU A 72 -22.48 2.25 -0.09
C GLU A 72 -22.62 2.88 1.30
N ASP A 73 -23.84 3.00 1.81
CA ASP A 73 -24.14 3.55 3.13
C ASP A 73 -23.45 2.72 4.23
N ALA A 74 -23.47 1.38 4.14
CA ALA A 74 -22.81 0.52 5.11
C ALA A 74 -21.28 0.70 5.08
N LEU A 75 -20.67 0.76 3.90
CA LEU A 75 -19.21 0.90 3.73
C LEU A 75 -18.70 2.28 4.12
N LEU A 76 -19.48 3.33 3.84
CA LEU A 76 -19.13 4.73 4.11
C LEU A 76 -19.58 5.22 5.49
N SER A 77 -20.35 4.40 6.23
CA SER A 77 -20.77 4.74 7.59
C SER A 77 -19.61 4.67 8.59
N GLU A 78 -19.75 5.40 9.70
CA GLU A 78 -18.85 5.30 10.87
C GLU A 78 -18.70 3.86 11.37
N LYS A 79 -19.80 3.08 11.34
CA LYS A 79 -19.78 1.66 11.71
C LYS A 79 -18.94 0.82 10.73
N GLY A 80 -18.96 1.16 9.44
CA GLY A 80 -18.09 0.56 8.43
C GLY A 80 -16.63 0.90 8.70
N GLU A 81 -16.32 2.16 9.00
CA GLU A 81 -14.97 2.58 9.39
C GLU A 81 -14.47 1.86 10.64
N GLU A 82 -15.28 1.76 11.70
CA GLU A 82 -14.96 1.01 12.92
C GLU A 82 -14.74 -0.48 12.64
N PHE A 83 -15.59 -1.08 11.81
CA PHE A 83 -15.43 -2.47 11.38
C PHE A 83 -14.07 -2.67 10.72
N TRP A 84 -13.71 -1.82 9.76
CA TRP A 84 -12.42 -1.90 9.09
C TRP A 84 -11.26 -1.69 10.07
N LYS A 85 -11.28 -0.64 10.91
CA LYS A 85 -10.25 -0.42 11.94
C LYS A 85 -10.01 -1.69 12.78
N LYS A 86 -11.09 -2.28 13.31
CA LYS A 86 -11.02 -3.51 14.10
C LYS A 86 -10.55 -4.73 13.29
N LYS A 87 -10.90 -4.81 12.01
CA LYS A 87 -10.42 -5.88 11.12
C LYS A 87 -8.94 -5.72 10.77
N PHE A 88 -8.44 -4.51 10.63
CA PHE A 88 -7.02 -4.22 10.42
C PHE A 88 -6.17 -4.46 11.69
N GLU A 89 -6.78 -4.60 12.87
CA GLU A 89 -6.09 -5.06 14.09
C GLU A 89 -5.91 -6.59 14.15
N ASP A 90 -6.64 -7.36 13.33
CA ASP A 90 -6.56 -8.83 13.29
C ASP A 90 -5.31 -9.27 12.49
N PRO A 91 -4.31 -9.92 13.13
CA PRO A 91 -3.06 -10.28 12.48
C PRO A 91 -3.23 -11.19 11.27
N LYS A 92 -4.21 -12.11 11.28
CA LYS A 92 -4.45 -13.02 10.16
C LYS A 92 -5.05 -12.30 8.96
N PHE A 93 -5.93 -11.35 9.24
CA PHE A 93 -6.49 -10.48 8.20
C PHE A 93 -5.39 -9.62 7.58
N MET A 94 -4.57 -8.98 8.42
CA MET A 94 -3.43 -8.18 7.98
C MET A 94 -2.41 -8.98 7.17
N GLU A 95 -2.07 -10.19 7.61
CA GLU A 95 -1.17 -11.07 6.87
C GLU A 95 -1.72 -11.39 5.47
N THR A 96 -3.02 -11.66 5.38
CA THR A 96 -3.68 -11.96 4.10
C THR A 96 -3.66 -10.75 3.17
N ILE A 97 -4.01 -9.56 3.68
CA ILE A 97 -3.97 -8.32 2.91
C ILE A 97 -2.55 -8.01 2.46
N ALA A 98 -1.57 -8.04 3.37
CA ALA A 98 -0.18 -7.79 3.06
C ALA A 98 0.39 -8.75 2.00
N LYS A 99 0.04 -10.04 2.08
CA LYS A 99 0.42 -11.03 1.06
C LYS A 99 -0.23 -10.75 -0.29
N SER A 100 -1.52 -10.38 -0.29
CA SER A 100 -2.26 -10.10 -1.53
C SER A 100 -1.77 -8.85 -2.25
N MET A 101 -1.23 -7.87 -1.51
CA MET A 101 -0.75 -6.60 -2.04
C MET A 101 0.76 -6.56 -2.26
N LYS A 102 1.48 -7.65 -1.99
CA LYS A 102 2.95 -7.67 -1.99
C LYS A 102 3.56 -7.20 -3.31
N ASP A 103 3.03 -7.68 -4.43
CA ASP A 103 3.58 -7.39 -5.75
C ASP A 103 3.31 -5.93 -6.14
N GLN A 104 2.09 -5.44 -5.90
CA GLN A 104 1.73 -4.04 -6.11
C GLN A 104 2.55 -3.11 -5.21
N GLN A 105 2.75 -3.47 -3.94
CA GLN A 105 3.59 -2.70 -3.02
C GLN A 105 5.05 -2.64 -3.50
N GLN A 106 5.57 -3.75 -4.04
CA GLN A 106 6.90 -3.78 -4.61
C GLN A 106 7.02 -2.87 -5.84
N ASP A 107 6.01 -2.88 -6.71
CA ASP A 107 5.99 -2.06 -7.92
C ASP A 107 5.86 -0.57 -7.58
N VAL A 108 5.00 -0.21 -6.62
CA VAL A 108 4.91 1.15 -6.07
C VAL A 108 6.26 1.57 -5.49
N MET A 109 6.90 0.73 -4.69
CA MET A 109 8.20 1.06 -4.09
C MET A 109 9.29 1.27 -5.14
N LYS A 110 9.34 0.41 -6.17
CA LYS A 110 10.28 0.58 -7.30
C LYS A 110 10.00 1.85 -8.09
N ALA A 111 8.73 2.20 -8.29
CA ALA A 111 8.35 3.44 -8.95
C ALA A 111 8.79 4.65 -8.12
N LEU A 112 8.52 4.64 -6.81
CA LEU A 112 8.93 5.70 -5.88
C LEU A 112 10.45 5.87 -5.84
N MET A 113 11.25 4.80 -5.89
CA MET A 113 12.71 4.92 -5.96
C MET A 113 13.22 5.70 -7.18
N ASN A 114 12.45 5.74 -8.27
CA ASN A 114 12.76 6.53 -9.46
C ASN A 114 12.12 7.92 -9.44
N ASP A 115 11.30 8.21 -8.44
CA ASP A 115 10.62 9.49 -8.29
C ASP A 115 11.52 10.52 -7.59
N SER A 116 11.59 11.72 -8.15
CA SER A 116 12.49 12.77 -7.66
C SER A 116 12.13 13.31 -6.27
N SER A 117 10.84 13.34 -5.88
CA SER A 117 10.48 13.83 -4.55
C SER A 117 10.80 12.78 -3.50
N PHE A 118 10.54 11.50 -3.78
CA PHE A 118 10.93 10.40 -2.90
C PHE A 118 12.46 10.30 -2.76
N GLN A 119 13.22 10.48 -3.85
CA GLN A 119 14.68 10.53 -3.80
C GLN A 119 15.18 11.66 -2.88
N LYS A 120 14.57 12.83 -2.93
CA LYS A 120 14.91 13.94 -2.02
C LYS A 120 14.65 13.60 -0.55
N GLU A 121 13.51 12.96 -0.26
CA GLU A 121 13.23 12.47 1.10
C GLU A 121 14.26 11.42 1.55
N MET A 122 14.73 10.57 0.63
CA MET A 122 15.82 9.62 0.91
C MET A 122 17.16 10.32 1.16
N GLU A 123 17.50 11.38 0.42
CA GLU A 123 18.70 12.19 0.69
C GLU A 123 18.64 12.81 2.09
N GLU A 124 17.50 13.36 2.47
CA GLU A 124 17.28 13.91 3.82
C GLU A 124 17.41 12.81 4.90
N PHE A 125 16.85 11.62 4.64
CA PHE A 125 16.98 10.46 5.51
C PHE A 125 18.44 10.02 5.69
N PHE A 126 19.20 9.88 4.59
CA PHE A 126 20.63 9.52 4.65
C PHE A 126 21.51 10.65 5.23
N GLY A 127 21.04 11.89 5.18
CA GLY A 127 21.69 13.03 5.82
C GLY A 127 21.54 13.06 7.34
N GLN A 128 20.75 12.19 7.95
CA GLN A 128 20.55 12.18 9.40
C GLN A 128 21.84 11.81 10.16
N PRO A 129 22.06 12.35 11.38
CA PRO A 129 23.29 12.13 12.15
C PRO A 129 23.66 10.66 12.36
N ASP A 130 22.68 9.79 12.58
CA ASP A 130 22.91 8.35 12.76
C ASP A 130 23.45 7.69 11.48
N MET A 131 22.94 8.09 10.32
CA MET A 131 23.41 7.61 9.03
C MET A 131 24.80 8.16 8.70
N GLN A 132 25.06 9.42 9.01
CA GLN A 132 26.40 10.01 8.89
C GLN A 132 27.42 9.26 9.76
N LYS A 133 27.07 8.89 10.99
CA LYS A 133 27.94 8.12 11.89
C LYS A 133 28.23 6.71 11.38
N GLN A 134 27.24 6.05 10.77
CA GLN A 134 27.46 4.77 10.09
C GLN A 134 28.41 4.94 8.88
N MET A 135 28.21 6.00 8.09
CA MET A 135 29.10 6.33 6.98
C MET A 135 30.53 6.60 7.45
N GLU A 136 30.71 7.35 8.55
CA GLU A 136 32.02 7.58 9.18
C GLU A 136 32.68 6.26 9.59
N THR A 137 31.92 5.36 10.20
CA THR A 137 32.41 4.04 10.61
C THR A 137 32.89 3.22 9.40
N ILE A 138 32.15 3.27 8.29
CA ILE A 138 32.52 2.61 7.03
C ILE A 138 33.80 3.24 6.45
N MET A 139 33.91 4.57 6.46
CA MET A 139 35.11 5.27 5.97
C MET A 139 36.34 4.96 6.82
N GLN A 140 36.18 4.72 8.12
CA GLN A 140 37.26 4.34 9.03
C GLN A 140 37.53 2.82 9.04
N SER A 141 36.78 2.03 8.27
CA SER A 141 36.97 0.59 8.18
C SER A 141 38.34 0.24 7.61
N GLY A 142 38.88 -0.92 7.99
CA GLY A 142 40.19 -1.38 7.53
C GLY A 142 40.28 -1.51 5.99
N ASN A 143 39.17 -1.82 5.31
CA ASN A 143 39.14 -1.90 3.85
C ASN A 143 39.26 -0.51 3.21
N MET A 144 38.49 0.47 3.70
CA MET A 144 38.57 1.84 3.17
C MET A 144 39.93 2.48 3.46
N LYS A 145 40.51 2.21 4.64
CA LYS A 145 41.87 2.66 4.97
C LYS A 145 42.91 2.15 3.98
N LYS A 146 42.84 0.88 3.55
CA LYS A 146 43.75 0.33 2.54
C LYS A 146 43.63 1.01 1.18
N GLU A 147 42.40 1.26 0.72
CA GLU A 147 42.17 2.00 -0.53
C GLU A 147 42.65 3.45 -0.41
N MET A 148 42.47 4.07 0.75
CA MET A 148 42.96 5.42 1.01
C MET A 148 44.48 5.47 1.08
N GLU A 149 45.14 4.49 1.71
CA GLU A 149 46.60 4.33 1.69
C GLU A 149 47.12 4.19 0.26
N LYS A 150 46.47 3.36 -0.55
CA LYS A 150 46.82 3.19 -1.98
C LYS A 150 46.65 4.49 -2.77
N MET A 151 45.53 5.19 -2.59
CA MET A 151 45.29 6.49 -3.24
C MET A 151 46.35 7.53 -2.82
N VAL A 152 46.74 7.55 -1.55
CA VAL A 152 47.82 8.42 -1.06
C VAL A 152 49.16 8.04 -1.69
N GLN A 153 49.49 6.75 -1.78
CA GLN A 153 50.71 6.28 -2.45
C GLN A 153 50.73 6.68 -3.93
N GLU A 154 49.63 6.50 -4.64
CA GLU A 154 49.49 6.90 -6.05
C GLU A 154 49.60 8.42 -6.23
N THR A 155 49.01 9.20 -5.31
CA THR A 155 49.08 10.66 -5.32
C THR A 155 50.49 11.16 -5.07
N ILE A 156 51.20 10.63 -4.07
CA ILE A 156 52.60 10.98 -3.79
C ILE A 156 53.51 10.60 -4.96
N SER A 157 53.25 9.45 -5.57
CA SER A 157 54.01 8.96 -6.73
C SER A 157 53.65 9.65 -8.04
N SER A 158 52.66 10.55 -8.04
CA SER A 158 52.22 11.26 -9.24
C SER A 158 53.32 12.20 -9.75
N PRO A 159 53.76 12.07 -11.00
CA PRO A 159 54.77 12.96 -11.60
C PRO A 159 54.38 14.45 -11.52
N LEU A 160 53.07 14.74 -11.52
CA LEU A 160 52.54 16.11 -11.41
C LEU A 160 52.80 16.74 -10.03
N LEU A 161 52.88 15.91 -8.98
CA LEU A 161 53.15 16.35 -7.61
C LEU A 161 54.61 16.16 -7.22
N GLN A 162 55.34 15.28 -7.91
CA GLN A 162 56.75 15.01 -7.66
C GLN A 162 57.61 16.28 -7.67
N ALA A 163 57.36 17.21 -8.60
CA ALA A 163 58.05 18.50 -8.64
C ALA A 163 57.79 19.37 -7.39
N LYS A 164 56.53 19.40 -6.91
CA LYS A 164 56.17 20.12 -5.67
C LYS A 164 56.81 19.48 -4.44
N TRP A 165 56.87 18.15 -4.40
CA TRP A 165 57.54 17.44 -3.30
C TRP A 165 59.05 17.73 -3.30
N GLN A 166 59.69 17.73 -4.46
CA GLN A 166 61.11 18.09 -4.58
C GLN A 166 61.36 19.54 -4.12
N GLU A 167 60.52 20.48 -4.52
CA GLU A 167 60.64 21.89 -4.09
C GLU A 167 60.48 22.05 -2.57
N LEU A 168 59.51 21.35 -1.96
CA LEU A 168 59.31 21.35 -0.51
C LEU A 168 60.49 20.75 0.24
N ILE A 169 61.06 19.65 -0.26
CA ILE A 169 62.25 19.00 0.32
C ILE A 169 63.46 19.94 0.25
N MET A 170 63.66 20.62 -0.89
CA MET A 170 64.73 21.61 -1.05
C MET A 170 64.59 22.77 -0.06
N LYS A 171 63.39 23.38 0.03
CA LYS A 171 63.11 24.46 0.99
C LYS A 171 63.31 24.03 2.46
N ALA A 172 62.92 22.80 2.81
CA ALA A 172 63.13 22.27 4.16
C ALA A 172 64.61 22.01 4.47
N GLY A 173 65.39 21.56 3.47
CA GLY A 173 66.84 21.40 3.57
C GLY A 173 67.56 22.74 3.70
N GLU A 174 67.15 23.76 2.95
CA GLU A 174 67.67 25.13 3.04
C GLU A 174 67.37 25.76 4.42
N ALA A 175 66.17 25.51 4.97
CA ALA A 175 65.82 25.97 6.32
C ALA A 175 66.63 25.27 7.45
N LYS A 176 67.13 24.04 7.22
CA LYS A 176 68.02 23.33 8.18
C LYS A 176 69.51 23.56 7.93
N GLY A 177 69.91 24.08 6.77
CA GLY A 177 71.30 24.39 6.42
C GLY A 177 71.83 25.72 6.97
N GLY A 178 70.98 26.55 7.58
CA GLY A 178 71.33 27.89 8.04
C GLY A 178 71.95 28.00 9.44
N GLN A 179 72.07 26.90 10.20
CA GLN A 179 72.56 26.97 11.59
C GLN A 179 73.39 25.76 12.02
N SER A 180 74.50 25.48 11.32
CA SER A 180 75.62 24.73 11.89
C SER A 180 76.89 24.95 11.06
N GLY A 181 77.76 25.85 11.53
CA GLY A 181 79.06 26.08 10.89
C GLY A 181 79.69 27.40 11.28
N GLY A 182 79.97 27.61 12.58
CA GLY A 182 80.55 28.89 13.02
C GLY A 182 81.02 28.95 14.46
N LYS A 183 82.05 28.17 14.79
CA LYS A 183 83.15 28.52 15.73
C LYS A 183 82.74 29.01 17.14
N GLY A 184 82.65 28.07 18.09
CA GLY A 184 82.69 28.34 19.53
C GLY A 184 83.65 27.37 20.21
N GLY A 185 84.88 27.81 20.44
CA GLY A 185 85.85 27.10 21.27
C GLY A 185 85.75 27.58 22.72
N GLY A 186 85.97 26.65 23.65
CA GLY A 186 86.46 26.95 24.99
C GLY A 186 85.48 26.72 26.14
N GLY A 187 85.78 25.71 26.95
CA GLY A 187 85.84 25.87 28.41
C GLY A 187 84.64 25.41 29.25
N GLN A 188 84.83 24.25 29.91
CA GLN A 188 84.55 23.92 31.33
C GLN A 188 83.22 24.34 31.98
N GLU A 189 82.45 23.34 32.47
CA GLU A 189 82.19 23.06 33.91
C GLU A 189 81.29 24.15 34.55
N GLU A 190 80.18 23.86 35.20
CA GLU A 190 79.94 22.81 36.18
C GLU A 190 78.45 22.73 36.53
N GLU A 191 78.07 21.56 37.02
CA GLU A 191 77.11 21.28 38.10
C GLU A 191 75.61 21.66 38.04
N SER A 192 74.83 20.58 38.16
CA SER A 192 73.94 20.29 39.30
C SER A 192 72.58 20.97 39.36
N GLY A 193 71.55 20.13 39.55
CA GLY A 193 70.25 20.59 40.06
C GLY A 193 69.03 19.89 39.50
N GLY A 194 69.07 18.56 39.34
CA GLY A 194 67.85 17.78 39.21
C GLY A 194 67.07 17.81 40.53
N SER A 195 65.89 18.42 40.53
CA SER A 195 64.85 18.12 41.51
C SER A 195 63.65 17.57 40.75
N GLY A 196 63.49 16.25 40.88
CA GLY A 196 62.38 15.52 40.34
C GLY A 196 61.07 15.88 41.05
N GLY A 197 60.04 16.06 40.22
CA GLY A 197 58.89 15.17 40.22
C GLY A 197 58.04 15.11 41.49
N GLY A 198 56.79 15.52 41.32
CA GLY A 198 55.68 14.70 41.80
C GLY A 198 54.59 15.48 42.51
N GLY A 199 53.42 15.51 41.88
CA GLY A 199 52.17 15.64 42.62
C GLY A 199 51.07 16.37 41.86
N GLY A 200 49.97 15.66 41.59
CA GLY A 200 48.66 16.30 41.56
C GLY A 200 47.73 15.84 40.45
N GLN A 201 47.02 14.74 40.74
CA GLN A 201 45.60 14.45 40.43
C GLN A 201 45.08 14.64 39.00
#